data_AF-V9L2P6-F1
#
_entry.id   AF-V9L2P6-F1
#
_cell.length_a   1.000
_cell.length_b   1.000
_cell.length_c   1.000
_cell.angle_alpha   90.00
_cell.angle_beta   90.00
_cell.angle_gamma   90.00
#
_symmetry.space_group_name_H-M   'P 1'
#
loop_
_entity.id
_entity.type
_entity.pdbx_description
1 polymer ?
#
loop_
_entity_poly.entity_id
_entity_poly.type
_entity_poly.pdbx_seq_one_letter_code
_entity_poly.pdbx_strand_id
1 'polypeptide(L)'
;MRAVLEYLYTGQFCSSPDLDCMELIVLANRLCLPHLVALTEQYTVSGLFEAAKQAVDIDGDVLLYLEIAQFHCAHQLSEWCLHHICTNYNNVCRKFPREMKAKSPENQDYFEKHRWPPVWYLKENDHYQRTRKERAKEDYLYQKRQLKHKWFFWHSSSPSASSSSTVV
;
A
#
# COMPACT_ATOMS: atom_id res chain seq x y z
N MET A 1 31.65 -13.85 5.27
CA MET A 1 32.96 -13.47 5.84
C MET A 1 33.98 -12.92 4.83
N ARG A 2 34.07 -13.44 3.60
CA ARG A 2 35.03 -12.96 2.59
C ARG A 2 34.92 -11.46 2.27
N ALA A 3 33.70 -10.93 2.17
CA ALA A 3 33.46 -9.51 1.89
C ALA A 3 34.09 -8.55 2.92
N VAL A 4 34.11 -8.92 4.21
CA VAL A 4 34.76 -8.11 5.25
C VAL A 4 36.27 -8.06 5.04
N LEU A 5 36.89 -9.21 4.75
CA LEU A 5 38.32 -9.28 4.51
C LEU A 5 38.69 -8.47 3.27
N GLU A 6 37.97 -8.64 2.17
CA GLU A 6 38.19 -7.87 0.94
C GLU A 6 38.06 -6.36 1.19
N TYR A 7 37.06 -5.93 1.96
CA TYR A 7 36.92 -4.54 2.37
C TYR A 7 38.11 -4.06 3.21
N LEU A 8 38.60 -4.85 4.18
CA LEU A 8 39.75 -4.46 5.00
C LEU A 8 41.05 -4.33 4.18
N TYR A 9 41.22 -5.15 3.15
CA TYR A 9 42.43 -5.13 2.30
C TYR A 9 42.37 -4.10 1.17
N THR A 10 41.18 -3.80 0.64
CA THR A 10 41.02 -2.94 -0.55
C THR A 10 40.36 -1.59 -0.25
N GLY A 11 39.68 -1.45 0.89
CA GLY A 11 38.82 -0.31 1.21
C GLY A 11 37.55 -0.23 0.37
N GLN A 12 37.23 -1.26 -0.42
CA GLN A 12 36.11 -1.26 -1.37
C GLN A 12 35.03 -2.27 -0.96
N PHE A 13 33.77 -1.90 -1.19
CA PHE A 13 32.65 -2.81 -1.02
C PHE A 13 32.58 -3.79 -2.20
N CYS A 14 32.57 -5.08 -1.89
CA CYS A 14 32.44 -6.15 -2.88
C CYS A 14 31.04 -6.77 -2.78
N SER A 15 30.21 -6.54 -3.80
CA SER A 15 28.92 -7.20 -3.94
C SER A 15 29.10 -8.57 -4.57
N SER A 16 28.67 -9.63 -3.88
CA SER A 16 28.57 -10.98 -4.45
C SER A 16 27.10 -11.44 -4.47
N PRO A 17 26.68 -12.29 -5.41
CA PRO A 17 25.31 -12.79 -5.47
C PRO A 17 24.92 -13.57 -4.19
N ASP A 18 25.89 -14.23 -3.55
CA ASP A 18 25.68 -14.99 -2.31
C ASP A 18 25.88 -14.12 -1.05
N LEU A 19 25.91 -12.79 -1.18
CA LEU A 19 26.15 -11.89 -0.06
C LEU A 19 24.91 -11.77 0.83
N ASP A 20 24.98 -12.32 2.04
CA ASP A 20 24.03 -11.98 3.09
C ASP A 20 24.33 -10.59 3.65
N CYS A 21 23.51 -9.62 3.28
CA CYS A 21 23.65 -8.23 3.69
C CYS A 21 23.40 -8.04 5.20
N MET A 22 22.49 -8.83 5.79
CA MET A 22 22.17 -8.71 7.21
C MET A 22 23.31 -9.22 8.07
N GLU A 23 23.85 -10.40 7.75
CA GLU A 23 25.06 -10.92 8.41
C GLU A 23 26.24 -9.96 8.27
N LEU A 24 26.39 -9.33 7.09
CA LEU A 24 27.46 -8.37 6.87
C LEU A 24 27.28 -7.11 7.74
N ILE A 25 26.06 -6.58 7.88
CA ILE A 25 25.76 -5.47 8.80
C ILE A 25 26.11 -5.84 10.25
N VAL A 26 25.70 -7.04 10.70
CA VAL A 26 26.00 -7.54 12.05
C VAL A 26 27.50 -7.57 12.31
N LEU A 27 28.27 -8.16 11.37
CA LEU A 27 29.71 -8.27 11.47
C LEU A 27 30.41 -6.91 11.39
N ALA A 28 30.00 -6.05 10.46
CA ALA A 28 30.57 -4.72 10.28
C ALA A 28 30.36 -3.84 11.52
N ASN A 29 29.18 -3.88 12.12
CA ASN A 29 28.89 -3.17 13.37
C ASN A 29 29.74 -3.72 14.52
N ARG A 30 29.85 -5.05 14.66
CA ARG A 30 30.68 -5.69 15.70
C ARG A 30 32.17 -5.34 15.57
N LEU A 31 32.66 -5.16 14.35
CA LEU A 31 34.04 -4.77 14.07
C LEU A 31 34.24 -3.24 14.08
N CYS A 32 33.22 -2.46 14.42
CA CYS A 32 33.23 -1.00 14.44
C CYS A 32 33.64 -0.39 13.09
N LEU A 33 33.07 -0.90 12.00
CA LEU A 33 33.28 -0.43 10.63
C LEU A 33 32.07 0.36 10.12
N PRO A 34 31.83 1.60 10.58
CA PRO A 34 30.60 2.35 10.26
C PRO A 34 30.46 2.65 8.76
N HIS A 35 31.58 2.85 8.05
CA HIS A 35 31.54 3.07 6.61
C HIS A 35 31.08 1.83 5.84
N LEU A 36 31.51 0.63 6.27
CA LEU A 36 31.06 -0.63 5.68
C LEU A 36 29.56 -0.85 5.95
N VAL A 37 29.09 -0.55 7.16
CA VAL A 37 27.65 -0.57 7.48
C VAL A 37 26.88 0.33 6.51
N ALA A 38 27.28 1.60 6.36
CA ALA A 38 26.60 2.53 5.46
C ALA A 38 26.56 2.06 4.00
N LEU A 39 27.65 1.47 3.49
CA LEU A 39 27.70 0.90 2.14
C LEU A 39 26.76 -0.31 1.99
N THR A 40 26.71 -1.18 2.99
CA THR A 40 25.80 -2.33 2.99
C THR A 40 24.34 -1.94 3.09
N GLU A 41 24.02 -0.90 3.87
CA GLU A 41 22.67 -0.32 3.91
C GLU A 41 22.25 0.18 2.54
N GLN A 42 23.11 0.99 1.90
CA GLN A 42 22.82 1.56 0.59
C GLN A 42 22.57 0.47 -0.46
N TYR A 43 23.41 -0.59 -0.46
CA TYR A 43 23.24 -1.72 -1.37
C TYR A 43 21.91 -2.45 -1.11
N THR A 44 21.59 -2.74 0.15
CA THR A 44 20.36 -3.44 0.55
C THR A 44 19.11 -2.63 0.17
N VAL A 45 19.09 -1.33 0.49
CA VAL A 45 17.98 -0.43 0.16
C VAL A 45 17.78 -0.34 -1.35
N SER A 46 18.86 -0.26 -2.12
CA SER A 46 18.77 -0.20 -3.58
C SER A 46 18.13 -1.47 -4.16
N GLY A 47 18.55 -2.66 -3.68
CA GLY A 47 17.96 -3.93 -4.10
C GLY A 47 16.48 -4.07 -3.72
N LEU A 48 16.11 -3.70 -2.48
CA LEU A 48 14.71 -3.71 -2.04
C LEU A 48 13.85 -2.72 -2.82
N PHE A 49 14.38 -1.54 -3.13
CA PHE A 49 13.68 -0.52 -3.91
C PHE A 49 13.43 -0.97 -5.36
N GLU A 50 14.40 -1.63 -5.99
CA GLU A 50 14.23 -2.23 -7.32
C GLU A 50 13.20 -3.37 -7.30
N ALA A 51 13.27 -4.26 -6.30
CA ALA A 51 12.28 -5.32 -6.13
C ALA A 51 10.86 -4.78 -5.92
N ALA A 52 10.71 -3.73 -5.09
CA ALA A 52 9.44 -3.05 -4.87
C ALA A 52 8.89 -2.44 -6.18
N LYS A 53 9.75 -1.83 -7.01
CA LYS A 53 9.36 -1.30 -8.33
C LYS A 53 8.90 -2.39 -9.30
N GLN A 54 9.48 -3.58 -9.20
CA GLN A 54 9.09 -4.74 -9.99
C GLN A 54 7.84 -5.47 -9.42
N ALA A 55 7.21 -4.90 -8.39
CA ALA A 55 6.06 -5.47 -7.69
C ALA A 55 6.33 -6.87 -7.08
N VAL A 56 7.58 -7.14 -6.73
CA VAL A 56 7.95 -8.33 -5.96
C VAL A 56 7.49 -8.14 -4.51
N ASP A 57 6.99 -9.20 -3.89
CA ASP A 57 6.56 -9.16 -2.49
C ASP A 57 7.78 -9.16 -1.56
N ILE A 58 8.12 -7.98 -1.04
CA ILE A 58 9.23 -7.79 -0.11
C ILE A 58 8.75 -7.57 1.34
N ASP A 59 7.45 -7.60 1.58
CA ASP A 59 6.85 -7.15 2.86
C ASP A 59 7.38 -7.95 4.07
N GLY A 60 7.58 -9.26 3.90
CA GLY A 60 8.12 -10.14 4.94
C GLY A 60 9.60 -9.85 5.23
N ASP A 61 10.41 -9.70 4.19
CA ASP A 61 11.84 -9.38 4.32
C ASP A 61 12.03 -8.02 5.01
N VAL A 62 11.23 -7.02 4.65
CA VAL A 62 11.29 -5.69 5.27
C VAL A 62 10.94 -5.73 6.75
N LEU A 63 9.96 -6.55 7.15
CA LEU A 63 9.64 -6.74 8.56
C LEU A 63 10.81 -7.39 9.30
N LEU A 64 11.44 -8.42 8.74
CA LEU A 64 12.62 -9.06 9.35
C LEU A 64 13.79 -8.08 9.47
N TYR A 65 14.11 -7.38 8.38
CA TYR A 65 15.24 -6.46 8.31
C TYR A 65 15.10 -5.28 9.25
N LEU A 66 13.88 -4.80 9.53
CA LEU A 66 13.67 -3.69 10.46
C LEU A 66 14.27 -3.97 11.85
N GLU A 67 14.07 -5.18 12.39
CA GLU A 67 14.59 -5.55 13.72
C GLU A 67 16.11 -5.61 13.73
N ILE A 68 16.68 -6.27 12.73
CA ILE A 68 18.13 -6.42 12.58
C ILE A 68 18.77 -5.04 12.40
N ALA A 69 18.17 -4.19 11.56
CA ALA A 69 18.69 -2.87 11.25
C ALA A 69 18.67 -1.95 12.47
N GLN A 70 17.57 -1.92 13.23
CA GLN A 70 17.48 -1.14 14.47
C GLN A 70 18.48 -1.63 15.52
N PHE A 71 18.61 -2.95 15.69
CA PHE A 71 19.50 -3.54 16.68
C PHE A 71 20.99 -3.30 16.36
N HIS A 72 21.36 -3.35 15.09
CA HIS A 72 22.75 -3.16 14.64
C HIS A 72 23.09 -1.74 14.17
N CYS A 73 22.29 -0.74 14.59
CA CYS A 73 22.52 0.68 14.28
C CYS A 73 22.62 0.99 12.78
N ALA A 74 21.91 0.22 11.95
CA ALA A 74 21.71 0.51 10.54
C ALA A 74 20.53 1.48 10.39
N HIS A 75 20.80 2.77 10.57
CA HIS A 75 19.81 3.84 10.57
C HIS A 75 19.15 4.07 9.21
N GLN A 76 19.90 4.07 8.12
CA GLN A 76 19.34 4.33 6.78
C GLN A 76 18.41 3.20 6.34
N LEU A 77 18.83 1.95 6.60
CA LEU A 77 18.01 0.78 6.28
C LEU A 77 16.75 0.73 7.16
N SER A 78 16.88 0.96 8.46
CA SER A 78 15.72 0.95 9.36
C SER A 78 14.71 2.04 9.02
N GLU A 79 15.16 3.27 8.72
CA GLU A 79 14.28 4.36 8.27
C GLU A 79 13.53 3.99 6.99
N TRP A 80 14.23 3.40 6.01
CA TRP A 80 13.61 2.94 4.77
C TRP A 80 12.57 1.83 5.03
N CYS A 81 12.89 0.85 5.87
CA CYS A 81 11.95 -0.22 6.26
C CYS A 81 10.70 0.35 6.92
N LEU A 82 10.85 1.29 7.86
CA LEU A 82 9.72 1.98 8.50
C LEU A 82 8.85 2.70 7.46
N HIS A 83 9.48 3.40 6.51
CA HIS A 83 8.77 4.11 5.45
C HIS A 83 7.96 3.16 4.55
N HIS A 84 8.55 2.04 4.12
CA HIS A 84 7.88 1.04 3.29
C HIS A 84 6.68 0.43 4.02
N ILE A 85 6.85 0.05 5.29
CA ILE A 85 5.78 -0.52 6.12
C ILE A 85 4.65 0.49 6.31
N CYS A 86 4.95 1.75 6.61
CA CYS A 86 3.94 2.78 6.82
C CYS A 86 3.16 3.10 5.54
N THR A 87 3.84 3.14 4.40
CA THR A 87 3.24 3.42 3.09
C THR A 87 2.31 2.28 2.64
N ASN A 88 2.72 1.03 2.92
CA ASN A 88 1.98 -0.18 2.55
C ASN A 88 1.21 -0.80 3.73
N TYR A 89 0.94 -0.02 4.77
CA TYR A 89 0.48 -0.50 6.09
C TYR A 89 -0.73 -1.44 6.01
N ASN A 90 -1.75 -1.09 5.23
CA ASN A 90 -2.95 -1.90 5.09
C ASN A 90 -2.68 -3.29 4.48
N ASN A 91 -1.74 -3.38 3.54
CA ASN A 91 -1.38 -4.64 2.90
C ASN A 91 -0.57 -5.50 3.87
N VAL A 92 0.45 -4.91 4.48
CA VAL A 92 1.33 -5.57 5.44
C VAL A 92 0.53 -6.11 6.64
N CYS A 93 -0.40 -5.31 7.20
CA CYS A 93 -1.25 -5.75 8.31
C CYS A 93 -2.18 -6.92 7.95
N ARG A 94 -2.61 -7.03 6.69
CA ARG A 94 -3.46 -8.14 6.22
C ARG A 94 -2.64 -9.41 6.04
N LYS A 95 -1.43 -9.30 5.49
CA LYS A 95 -0.53 -10.43 5.23
C LYS A 95 0.13 -10.95 6.51
N PHE A 96 0.64 -10.05 7.34
CA PHE A 96 1.49 -10.36 8.50
C PHE A 96 0.93 -9.79 9.82
N PRO A 97 -0.31 -10.14 10.23
CA PRO A 97 -0.93 -9.57 11.43
C PRO A 97 -0.23 -9.99 12.73
N ARG A 98 0.43 -11.15 12.74
CA ARG A 98 1.17 -11.65 13.91
C ARG A 98 2.49 -10.92 14.09
N GLU A 99 3.25 -10.76 13.01
CA GLU A 99 4.54 -10.10 13.02
C GLU A 99 4.40 -8.61 13.38
N MET A 100 3.38 -7.94 12.84
CA MET A 100 3.08 -6.55 13.19
C MET A 100 2.82 -6.36 14.69
N LYS A 101 2.11 -7.30 15.32
CA LYS A 101 1.84 -7.31 16.76
C LYS A 101 3.02 -7.76 17.61
N ALA A 102 3.97 -8.50 17.02
CA ALA A 102 5.17 -8.97 17.70
C ALA A 102 6.27 -7.90 17.76
N LYS A 103 6.19 -6.84 16.94
CA LYS A 103 7.11 -5.70 16.99
C LYS A 103 7.07 -4.99 18.34
N SER A 104 8.15 -4.26 18.66
CA SER A 104 8.21 -3.43 19.87
C SER A 104 7.05 -2.43 19.93
N PRO A 105 6.60 -2.03 21.15
CA PRO A 105 5.50 -1.07 21.30
C PRO A 105 5.82 0.27 20.64
N GLU A 106 7.09 0.69 20.65
CA GLU A 106 7.56 1.90 19.97
C GLU A 106 7.34 1.84 18.45
N ASN A 107 7.63 0.70 17.83
CA ASN A 107 7.40 0.50 16.41
C ASN A 107 5.90 0.42 16.08
N GLN A 108 5.09 -0.22 16.94
CA GLN A 108 3.64 -0.26 16.77
C GLN A 108 3.03 1.14 16.78
N ASP A 109 3.39 1.95 17.79
CA ASP A 109 2.97 3.34 17.90
C ASP A 109 3.43 4.17 16.69
N TYR A 110 4.66 3.93 16.22
CA TYR A 110 5.19 4.60 15.04
C TYR A 110 4.36 4.30 13.79
N PHE A 111 4.02 3.02 13.56
CA PHE A 111 3.22 2.61 12.41
C PHE A 111 1.82 3.23 12.47
N GLU A 112 1.17 3.23 13.62
CA GLU A 112 -0.17 3.80 13.76
C GLU A 112 -0.21 5.30 13.48
N LYS A 113 0.82 6.03 13.92
CA LYS A 113 0.95 7.49 13.71
C LYS A 113 1.25 7.84 12.25
N HIS A 114 2.10 7.08 11.58
CA HIS A 114 2.60 7.40 10.24
C HIS A 114 1.93 6.60 9.12
N ARG A 115 0.88 5.84 9.42
CA ARG A 115 0.22 5.00 8.42
C ARG A 115 -0.33 5.79 7.24
N TRP A 116 -0.19 5.20 6.06
CA TRP A 116 -0.83 5.65 4.84
C TRP A 116 -1.81 4.59 4.33
N PRO A 117 -3.02 4.98 3.87
CA PRO A 117 -3.62 6.31 4.01
C PRO A 117 -4.01 6.64 5.47
N PRO A 118 -3.99 7.93 5.87
CA PRO A 118 -4.38 8.35 7.21
C PRO A 118 -5.83 7.97 7.57
N VAL A 119 -6.09 7.80 8.88
CA VAL A 119 -7.42 7.36 9.38
C VAL A 119 -8.55 8.29 8.93
N TRP A 120 -8.32 9.60 9.00
CA TRP A 120 -9.32 10.60 8.67
C TRP A 120 -9.71 10.52 7.19
N TYR A 121 -8.73 10.29 6.31
CA TYR A 121 -8.96 10.16 4.88
C TYR A 121 -9.80 8.92 4.57
N LEU A 122 -9.51 7.79 5.24
CA LEU A 122 -10.32 6.59 5.09
C LEU A 122 -11.78 6.82 5.51
N LYS A 123 -11.99 7.52 6.63
CA LYS A 123 -13.35 7.89 7.10
C LYS A 123 -14.07 8.80 6.10
N GLU A 124 -13.38 9.80 5.58
CA GLU A 124 -13.95 10.75 4.62
C GLU A 124 -14.24 10.10 3.26
N ASN A 125 -13.32 9.27 2.75
CA ASN A 125 -13.55 8.50 1.54
C ASN A 125 -14.75 7.54 1.71
N ASP A 126 -14.86 6.86 2.85
CA ASP A 126 -16.03 6.03 3.16
C ASP A 126 -17.33 6.83 3.12
N HIS A 127 -17.33 8.04 3.70
CA HIS A 127 -18.47 8.95 3.65
C HIS A 127 -18.80 9.34 2.21
N TYR A 128 -17.81 9.81 1.44
CA TYR A 128 -17.97 10.17 0.04
C TYR A 128 -18.54 9.02 -0.81
N GLN A 129 -18.02 7.81 -0.65
CA GLN A 129 -18.48 6.64 -1.39
C GLN A 129 -19.93 6.28 -1.05
N ARG A 130 -20.37 6.45 0.21
CA ARG A 130 -21.77 6.25 0.61
C ARG A 130 -22.68 7.29 -0.03
N THR A 131 -22.36 8.57 0.12
CA THR A 131 -23.14 9.68 -0.45
C THR A 131 -23.24 9.57 -1.97
N ARG A 132 -22.15 9.20 -2.64
CA ARG A 132 -22.14 8.97 -4.10
C ARG A 132 -23.06 7.82 -4.52
N LYS A 133 -23.09 6.73 -3.76
CA LYS A 133 -23.99 5.59 -4.02
C LYS A 133 -25.45 5.95 -3.77
N GLU A 134 -25.74 6.78 -2.77
CA GLU A 134 -27.09 7.27 -2.49
C GLU A 134 -27.61 8.15 -3.64
N ARG A 135 -26.82 9.14 -4.08
CA ARG A 135 -27.16 9.97 -5.24
C ARG A 135 -27.42 9.14 -6.50
N ALA A 136 -26.57 8.16 -6.79
CA ALA A 136 -26.76 7.28 -7.94
C ALA A 136 -28.06 6.47 -7.86
N LYS A 137 -28.50 6.06 -6.66
CA LYS A 137 -29.79 5.39 -6.46
C LYS A 137 -30.95 6.35 -6.66
N GLU A 138 -30.86 7.58 -6.16
CA GLU A 138 -31.88 8.63 -6.34
C GLU A 138 -32.05 8.97 -7.83
N ASP A 139 -30.94 9.18 -8.54
CA ASP A 139 -30.92 9.46 -9.98
C ASP A 139 -31.57 8.31 -10.77
N TYR A 140 -31.23 7.06 -10.42
CA TYR A 140 -31.85 5.88 -11.03
C TYR A 140 -33.36 5.80 -10.79
N LEU A 141 -33.82 6.10 -9.57
CA LEU A 141 -35.24 6.15 -9.24
C LEU A 141 -35.95 7.30 -9.97
N TYR A 142 -35.33 8.47 -10.06
CA TYR A 142 -35.83 9.62 -10.79
C TYR A 142 -35.98 9.31 -12.29
N GLN A 143 -34.97 8.69 -12.90
CA GLN A 143 -35.02 8.27 -14.30
C GLN A 143 -36.12 7.23 -14.56
N LYS A 144 -36.31 6.25 -13.66
CA LYS A 144 -37.45 5.32 -13.74
C LYS A 144 -38.80 6.03 -13.67
N ARG A 145 -38.96 7.03 -12.80
CA ARG A 145 -40.20 7.82 -12.70
C ARG A 145 -40.47 8.62 -13.97
N GLN A 146 -39.44 9.26 -14.53
CA GLN A 146 -39.53 10.01 -15.80
C GLN A 146 -39.90 9.10 -16.99
N LEU A 147 -39.31 7.91 -17.08
CA LEU A 147 -39.69 6.93 -18.11
C LEU A 147 -41.16 6.56 -17.99
N LYS A 148 -41.65 6.21 -16.79
CA LYS A 148 -43.08 5.91 -16.57
C LYS A 148 -44.00 7.08 -16.99
N HIS A 149 -43.66 8.32 -16.64
CA HIS A 149 -44.42 9.50 -17.05
C HIS A 149 -44.48 9.71 -18.56
N LYS A 150 -43.40 9.40 -19.30
CA LYS A 150 -43.39 9.48 -20.77
C LYS A 150 -44.30 8.44 -21.43
N TRP A 151 -44.44 7.24 -20.85
CA TRP A 151 -45.38 6.22 -21.35
C TRP A 151 -46.84 6.65 -21.21
N PHE A 152 -47.23 7.34 -20.13
CA PHE A 152 -48.59 7.83 -19.96
C PHE A 152 -48.99 8.92 -20.97
N PHE A 153 -48.04 9.69 -21.49
CA PHE A 153 -48.30 10.70 -22.52
C PHE A 153 -48.54 10.12 -23.93
N TRP A 154 -48.07 8.91 -24.22
CA TRP A 154 -48.28 8.25 -25.53
C TRP A 154 -49.59 7.46 -25.58
N HIS A 155 -50.17 7.12 -24.43
CA HIS A 155 -51.45 6.38 -24.36
C HIS A 155 -52.69 7.27 -24.20
N SER A 156 -52.55 8.59 -24.07
CA SER A 156 -53.69 9.52 -24.00
C SER A 156 -54.29 9.90 -25.36
N SER A 157 -53.74 9.42 -26.48
CA SER A 157 -54.36 9.56 -27.80
C SER A 157 -55.29 8.39 -28.07
N SER A 158 -56.43 8.35 -27.37
CA SER A 158 -57.57 7.52 -27.80
C SER A 158 -58.23 8.23 -29.00
N PRO A 159 -58.37 7.60 -30.18
CA PRO A 159 -59.12 8.20 -31.27
C PRO A 159 -60.59 8.27 -30.85
N SER A 160 -61.16 9.47 -30.83
CA SER A 160 -62.59 9.67 -30.65
C SER A 160 -63.32 8.92 -31.77
N ALA A 161 -63.94 7.79 -31.43
CA ALA A 161 -64.85 7.06 -32.30
C ALA A 161 -66.10 7.93 -32.54
N SER A 162 -66.17 8.61 -33.68
CA SER A 162 -67.41 9.17 -34.19
C SER A 162 -68.20 8.05 -34.89
N SER A 163 -69.20 7.55 -34.17
CA SER A 163 -70.19 6.57 -34.61
C SER A 163 -71.24 7.18 -35.55
N SER A 164 -71.49 6.50 -36.68
CA SER A 164 -72.77 6.38 -37.42
C SER A 164 -73.28 7.64 -38.17
N SER A 165 -73.90 7.61 -39.35
CA SER A 165 -74.80 6.61 -39.94
C SER A 165 -74.93 6.81 -41.47
N THR A 166 -75.08 5.69 -42.19
CA THR A 166 -75.72 5.54 -43.50
C THR A 166 -77.16 6.08 -43.52
N VAL A 167 -77.59 6.87 -44.51
CA VAL A 167 -78.97 6.83 -45.10
C VAL A 167 -78.97 7.46 -46.51
N VAL A 168 -79.34 6.62 -47.50
CA VAL A 168 -80.02 6.82 -48.81
C VAL A 168 -79.53 7.93 -49.75
#